data_AF-A0A520Z4X2-F1
#
_entry.id   AF-A0A520Z4X2-F1
#
_cell.length_a   1.000
_cell.length_b   1.000
_cell.length_c   1.000
_cell.angle_alpha   90.00
_cell.angle_beta   90.00
_cell.angle_gamma   90.00
#
_symmetry.space_group_name_H-M   'P 1'
#
loop_
_entity.id
_entity.type
_entity.pdbx_description
1 polymer ?
#
loop_
_entity_poly.entity_id
_entity_poly.type
_entity_poly.pdbx_seq_one_letter_code
_entity_poly.pdbx_strand_id
1 'polypeptide(L)'
;MDLQTKIHLEPRSENPIDHHSKVLLLGSCFVENIGNKLDYFKFENLQNPVGVLFNPVVMNRLIESSIERKEYNENDVFYMNERWHCFDVHSQLSSNSKEVLINKMNESLSITNDWITEASHVVITMGTAWVYRHI
;
A
#
# COMPACT_ATOMS: atom_id res chain seq x y z
N MET A 1 -1.26 44.47 8.27
CA MET A 1 -1.39 43.24 9.08
C MET A 1 -0.80 42.12 8.25
N ASP A 2 0.28 41.50 8.72
CA ASP A 2 0.89 40.38 8.02
C ASP A 2 0.14 39.10 8.41
N LEU A 3 -0.55 38.48 7.45
CA LEU A 3 -1.44 37.33 7.63
C LEU A 3 -0.75 36.00 7.27
N GLN A 4 0.57 36.01 7.11
CA GLN A 4 1.35 34.85 6.69
C GLN A 4 2.39 34.48 7.74
N THR A 5 2.43 33.20 8.08
CA THR A 5 3.55 32.62 8.84
C THR A 5 4.65 32.27 7.84
N LYS A 6 5.75 33.02 7.87
CA LYS A 6 6.96 32.67 7.10
C LYS A 6 7.67 31.53 7.80
N ILE A 7 7.56 30.33 7.24
CA ILE A 7 8.28 29.15 7.71
C ILE A 7 9.61 29.09 6.97
N HIS A 8 10.72 29.30 7.69
CA HIS A 8 12.06 29.03 7.17
C HIS A 8 12.29 27.51 7.21
N LEU A 9 12.44 26.91 6.04
CA LEU A 9 12.73 25.49 5.90
C LEU A 9 14.25 25.30 5.86
N GLU A 10 14.82 24.81 6.95
CA GLU A 10 16.19 24.30 6.93
C GLU A 10 16.20 22.92 6.27
N PRO A 11 17.11 22.63 5.32
CA PRO A 11 17.27 21.28 4.78
C PRO A 11 17.63 20.32 5.91
N ARG A 12 16.67 19.48 6.30
CA ARG A 12 16.74 18.72 7.55
C ARG A 12 17.02 17.23 7.37
N SER A 13 16.94 16.71 6.14
CA SER A 13 17.14 15.29 5.85
C SER A 13 18.48 15.05 5.16
N GLU A 14 19.24 14.09 5.67
CA GLU A 14 20.44 13.56 5.02
C GLU A 14 20.10 12.71 3.77
N ASN A 15 18.84 12.25 3.65
CA ASN A 15 18.34 11.47 2.54
C ASN A 15 17.00 12.06 2.05
N PRO A 16 17.01 13.09 1.21
CA PRO A 16 15.79 13.64 0.62
C PRO A 16 15.24 12.69 -0.46
N ILE A 17 13.92 12.72 -0.66
CA ILE A 17 13.32 12.06 -1.82
C ILE A 17 13.66 12.88 -3.08
N ASP A 18 14.42 12.27 -3.98
CA ASP A 18 14.83 12.82 -5.27
C ASP A 18 14.49 11.85 -6.43
N HIS A 19 14.92 12.15 -7.66
CA HIS A 19 14.63 11.30 -8.82
C HIS A 19 15.42 9.98 -8.87
N HIS A 20 16.38 9.78 -7.96
CA HIS A 20 17.06 8.50 -7.77
C HIS A 20 16.38 7.65 -6.68
N SER A 21 15.37 8.19 -6.02
CA SER A 21 14.65 7.52 -4.96
C SER A 21 13.60 6.57 -5.49
N LYS A 22 13.53 5.38 -4.88
CA LYS A 22 12.50 4.37 -5.12
C LYS A 22 11.59 4.33 -3.89
N VAL A 23 10.38 4.90 -4.02
CA VAL A 23 9.51 5.17 -2.87
C VAL A 23 8.38 4.14 -2.78
N LEU A 24 8.37 3.34 -1.73
CA LEU A 24 7.25 2.47 -1.40
C LEU A 24 6.23 3.21 -0.53
N LEU A 25 4.99 3.25 -1.00
CA LEU A 25 3.91 4.03 -0.44
C LEU A 25 2.77 3.10 0.01
N LEU A 26 2.58 2.93 1.32
CA LEU A 26 1.56 2.05 1.90
C LEU A 26 0.65 2.78 2.88
N GLY A 27 -0.66 2.59 2.77
CA GLY A 27 -1.60 2.99 3.82
C GLY A 27 -2.89 3.62 3.34
N SER A 28 -3.33 4.62 4.10
CA SER A 28 -4.58 5.37 3.92
C SER A 28 -4.64 6.16 2.59
N CYS A 29 -5.78 6.79 2.34
CA CYS A 29 -5.96 7.72 1.21
C CYS A 29 -4.97 8.90 1.21
N PHE A 30 -4.32 9.21 2.34
CA PHE A 30 -3.24 10.20 2.35
C PHE A 30 -2.12 9.79 1.40
N VAL A 31 -1.72 8.52 1.46
CA VAL A 31 -0.68 7.98 0.59
C VAL A 31 -1.10 8.02 -0.87
N GLU A 32 -2.38 7.79 -1.19
CA GLU A 32 -2.86 7.93 -2.57
C GLU A 32 -2.73 9.37 -3.09
N ASN A 33 -3.04 10.35 -2.24
CA ASN A 33 -2.89 11.76 -2.61
C ASN A 33 -1.42 12.17 -2.80
N ILE A 34 -0.51 11.62 -2.00
CA ILE A 34 0.93 11.91 -2.12
C ILE A 34 1.54 11.16 -3.31
N GLY A 35 1.21 9.89 -3.51
CA GLY A 35 1.71 9.09 -4.64
C GLY A 35 1.26 9.66 -5.98
N ASN A 36 0.00 10.09 -6.10
CA ASN A 36 -0.46 10.81 -7.31
C ASN A 36 0.37 12.07 -7.62
N LYS A 37 0.90 12.77 -6.60
CA LYS A 37 1.81 13.90 -6.81
C LYS A 37 3.20 13.43 -7.26
N LEU A 38 3.74 12.38 -6.64
CA LEU A 38 5.00 11.77 -7.07
C LEU A 38 4.93 11.30 -8.52
N ASP A 39 3.83 10.64 -8.91
CA ASP A 39 3.55 10.21 -10.27
C ASP A 39 3.49 11.37 -11.27
N TYR A 40 2.81 12.46 -10.87
CA TYR A 40 2.73 13.68 -11.69
C TYR A 40 4.14 14.24 -11.97
N PHE A 41 5.01 14.27 -10.96
CA PHE A 41 6.39 14.72 -11.07
C PHE A 41 7.39 13.63 -11.52
N LYS A 42 6.92 12.44 -11.92
CA LYS A 42 7.76 11.34 -12.45
C LYS A 42 8.80 10.78 -11.46
N PHE A 43 8.48 10.77 -10.17
CA PHE A 43 9.24 10.03 -9.19
C PHE A 43 8.91 8.54 -9.28
N GLU A 44 9.92 7.68 -9.15
CA GLU A 44 9.73 6.23 -9.09
C GLU A 44 9.08 5.85 -7.75
N ASN A 45 7.85 5.35 -7.81
CA ASN A 45 7.11 4.94 -6.62
C ASN A 45 6.15 3.77 -6.88
N LEU A 46 5.84 3.03 -5.82
CA LEU A 46 4.78 2.01 -5.80
C LEU A 46 3.77 2.37 -4.71
N GLN A 47 2.55 2.67 -5.14
CA GLN A 47 1.45 3.07 -4.28
C GLN A 47 0.46 1.92 -4.07
N ASN A 48 0.23 1.53 -2.81
CA ASN A 48 -0.87 0.67 -2.37
C ASN A 48 -1.17 -0.52 -3.34
N PRO A 49 -0.24 -1.48 -3.49
CA PRO A 49 -0.33 -2.55 -4.50
C PRO A 49 -1.54 -3.48 -4.35
N VAL A 50 -2.18 -3.49 -3.18
CA VAL A 50 -3.44 -4.21 -2.89
C VAL A 50 -4.58 -3.27 -2.47
N GLY A 51 -4.45 -2.00 -2.83
CA GLY A 51 -5.35 -0.92 -2.46
C GLY A 51 -5.10 -0.36 -1.05
N VAL A 52 -5.97 0.57 -0.63
CA VAL A 52 -5.86 1.28 0.65
C VAL A 52 -5.97 0.32 1.84
N LEU A 53 -4.85 0.10 2.53
CA LEU A 53 -4.80 -0.69 3.77
C LEU A 53 -4.34 0.19 4.92
N PHE A 54 -5.28 0.83 5.61
CA PHE A 54 -4.97 1.71 6.74
C PHE A 54 -5.04 1.02 8.11
N ASN A 55 -5.51 -0.24 8.15
CA ASN A 55 -5.52 -1.05 9.36
C ASN A 55 -4.12 -1.65 9.59
N PRO A 56 -3.48 -1.41 10.75
CA PRO A 56 -2.11 -1.85 10.99
C PRO A 56 -1.94 -3.37 10.95
N VAL A 57 -2.94 -4.15 11.39
CA VAL A 57 -2.85 -5.62 11.40
C VAL A 57 -2.91 -6.19 9.98
N VAL A 58 -3.76 -5.64 9.12
CA VAL A 58 -3.86 -6.08 7.73
C VAL A 58 -2.61 -5.67 6.94
N MET A 59 -2.10 -4.46 7.18
CA MET A 59 -0.84 -4.01 6.57
C MET A 59 0.35 -4.89 6.99
N ASN A 60 0.42 -5.28 8.27
CA ASN A 60 1.46 -6.21 8.73
C ASN A 60 1.40 -7.54 7.97
N ARG A 61 0.21 -8.11 7.80
CA ARG A 61 0.03 -9.35 7.02
C ARG A 61 0.46 -9.21 5.57
N LEU A 62 0.18 -8.07 4.92
CA LEU A 62 0.67 -7.80 3.57
C LEU A 62 2.20 -7.86 3.54
N ILE A 63 2.86 -7.12 4.45
CA ILE A 63 4.33 -7.04 4.49
C ILE A 63 4.94 -8.41 4.79
N GLU A 64 4.44 -9.12 5.81
CA GLU A 64 4.88 -10.47 6.16
C GLU A 64 4.67 -11.44 4.99
N SER A 65 3.46 -11.48 4.42
CA SER A 65 3.14 -12.36 3.29
C SER A 65 4.01 -12.07 2.07
N SER A 66 4.35 -10.80 1.83
CA SER A 66 5.25 -10.41 0.74
C SER A 66 6.67 -10.89 0.99
N ILE A 67 7.19 -10.73 2.22
CA ILE A 67 8.54 -11.17 2.58
C ILE A 67 8.64 -12.70 2.56
N GLU A 68 7.64 -13.39 3.11
CA GLU A 68 7.58 -14.86 3.17
C GLU A 68 7.20 -15.50 1.84
N ARG A 69 6.81 -14.71 0.83
CA ARG A 69 6.32 -15.18 -0.47
C ARG A 69 5.16 -16.16 -0.32
N LYS A 70 4.18 -15.80 0.53
CA LYS A 70 2.92 -16.54 0.67
C LYS A 70 2.26 -16.67 -0.71
N GLU A 71 1.67 -17.83 -0.99
CA GLU A 71 0.78 -18.01 -2.14
C GLU A 71 -0.68 -18.04 -1.67
N TYR A 72 -1.46 -17.05 -2.11
CA TYR A 72 -2.91 -17.09 -1.95
C TYR A 72 -3.51 -18.19 -2.80
N ASN A 73 -4.49 -18.88 -2.25
CA ASN A 73 -5.21 -19.97 -2.90
C ASN A 73 -6.73 -19.85 -2.67
N GLU A 74 -7.48 -20.85 -3.10
CA GLU A 74 -8.95 -20.84 -3.03
C GLU A 74 -9.52 -20.76 -1.61
N ASN A 75 -8.74 -21.12 -0.58
CA ASN A 75 -9.17 -21.05 0.81
C ASN A 75 -9.01 -19.65 1.43
N ASP A 76 -8.26 -18.75 0.76
CA ASP A 76 -8.06 -17.37 1.25
C ASP A 76 -9.14 -16.40 0.75
N VAL A 77 -10.04 -16.86 -0.12
CA VAL A 77 -11.06 -16.03 -0.77
C VAL A 77 -12.47 -16.51 -0.46
N PHE A 78 -13.41 -15.58 -0.38
CA PHE A 78 -14.81 -15.86 -0.13
C PHE A 78 -15.71 -15.14 -1.13
N TYR A 79 -16.88 -15.74 -1.41
CA TYR A 79 -17.85 -15.18 -2.35
C TYR A 79 -18.96 -14.42 -1.59
N MET A 80 -19.14 -13.14 -1.92
CA MET A 80 -20.15 -12.28 -1.31
C MET A 80 -20.57 -11.18 -2.29
N ASN A 81 -21.86 -10.86 -2.35
CA ASN A 81 -22.41 -9.82 -3.23
C ASN A 81 -21.96 -10.00 -4.70
N GLU A 82 -22.11 -11.23 -5.19
CA GLU A 82 -21.79 -11.63 -6.57
C GLU A 82 -20.31 -11.51 -6.97
N ARG A 83 -19.41 -11.31 -5.99
CA ARG A 83 -17.97 -11.10 -6.20
C ARG A 83 -17.13 -11.93 -5.23
N TRP A 84 -15.91 -12.23 -5.63
CA TRP A 84 -14.88 -12.81 -4.78
C TRP A 84 -14.11 -11.71 -4.05
N HIS A 85 -13.82 -11.95 -2.77
CA HIS A 85 -13.14 -11.04 -1.84
C HIS A 85 -12.08 -11.78 -1.03
N CYS A 86 -11.16 -11.03 -0.42
CA CYS A 86 -10.21 -11.50 0.59
C CYS A 86 -10.10 -10.43 1.69
N PHE A 87 -9.95 -10.85 2.95
CA PHE A 87 -9.83 -9.92 4.07
C PHE A 87 -8.48 -9.20 4.11
N ASP A 88 -7.48 -9.70 3.40
CA ASP A 88 -6.13 -9.16 3.40
C ASP A 88 -5.92 -8.03 2.36
N VAL A 89 -6.93 -7.74 1.52
CA VAL A 89 -6.85 -6.74 0.45
C VAL A 89 -8.03 -5.78 0.44
N HIS A 90 -7.86 -4.61 -0.16
CA HIS A 90 -8.96 -3.66 -0.32
C HIS A 90 -10.02 -4.21 -1.28
N SER A 91 -11.30 -3.91 -1.03
CA SER A 91 -12.43 -4.39 -1.84
C SER A 91 -12.37 -4.01 -3.32
N GLN A 92 -11.56 -3.03 -3.68
CA GLN A 92 -11.28 -2.67 -5.08
C GLN A 92 -10.62 -3.80 -5.89
N LEU A 93 -9.90 -4.72 -5.23
CA LEU A 93 -9.31 -5.90 -5.88
C LEU A 93 -10.34 -7.00 -6.14
N SER A 94 -11.54 -6.93 -5.54
CA SER A 94 -12.59 -7.93 -5.72
C SER A 94 -12.90 -8.18 -7.20
N SER A 95 -13.31 -9.41 -7.53
CA SER A 95 -13.49 -9.85 -8.91
C SER A 95 -14.67 -10.80 -9.04
N ASN A 96 -15.33 -10.81 -10.21
CA ASN A 96 -16.35 -11.81 -10.50
C ASN A 96 -15.74 -13.20 -10.75
N SER A 97 -14.43 -13.28 -11.01
CA SER A 97 -13.68 -14.52 -11.17
C SER A 97 -12.74 -14.73 -9.98
N LYS A 98 -12.84 -15.91 -9.34
CA LYS A 98 -12.00 -16.34 -8.22
C LYS A 98 -10.52 -16.34 -8.62
N GLU A 99 -10.23 -16.97 -9.76
CA GLU A 99 -8.87 -17.11 -10.31
C GLU A 99 -8.24 -15.74 -10.56
N VAL A 100 -9.01 -14.80 -11.12
CA VAL A 100 -8.53 -13.43 -11.36
C VAL A 100 -8.16 -12.72 -10.07
N LEU A 101 -8.93 -12.88 -9.00
CA LEU A 101 -8.59 -12.29 -7.70
C LEU A 101 -7.30 -12.91 -7.14
N ILE A 102 -7.19 -14.24 -7.12
CA ILE A 102 -6.03 -14.95 -6.60
C ILE A 102 -4.75 -14.54 -7.36
N ASN A 103 -4.81 -14.52 -8.69
CA ASN A 103 -3.67 -14.12 -9.53
C ASN A 103 -3.23 -12.69 -9.25
N LYS A 104 -4.18 -11.75 -9.14
CA LYS A 104 -3.86 -10.35 -8.79
C LYS A 104 -3.21 -10.23 -7.41
N MET A 105 -3.70 -10.96 -6.41
CA MET A 105 -3.12 -10.90 -5.07
C MET A 105 -1.68 -11.45 -5.04
N ASN A 106 -1.43 -12.56 -5.74
CA ASN A 106 -0.10 -13.16 -5.85
C ASN A 106 0.87 -12.27 -6.66
N GLU A 107 0.40 -11.64 -7.73
CA GLU A 107 1.17 -10.64 -8.49
C GLU A 107 1.51 -9.44 -7.62
N SER A 108 0.53 -8.86 -6.91
CA SER A 108 0.76 -7.76 -5.97
C SER A 108 1.74 -8.14 -4.86
N LEU A 109 1.68 -9.36 -4.31
CA LEU A 109 2.64 -9.84 -3.31
C LEU A 109 4.06 -9.88 -3.86
N SER A 110 4.24 -10.41 -5.08
CA SER A 110 5.54 -10.48 -5.75
C SER A 110 6.11 -9.08 -5.98
N ILE A 111 5.32 -8.17 -6.57
CA ILE A 111 5.74 -6.79 -6.81
C ILE A 111 6.10 -6.10 -5.48
N THR A 112 5.30 -6.33 -4.44
CA THR A 112 5.57 -5.75 -3.12
C THR A 112 6.87 -6.29 -2.52
N ASN A 113 7.20 -7.57 -2.69
CA ASN A 113 8.48 -8.16 -2.24
C ASN A 113 9.68 -7.48 -2.91
N ASP A 114 9.62 -7.31 -4.24
CA ASP A 114 10.68 -6.64 -5.01
C ASP A 114 10.87 -5.20 -4.52
N TRP A 115 9.78 -4.46 -4.33
CA TRP A 115 9.83 -3.08 -3.86
C TRP A 115 10.28 -2.94 -2.41
N ILE A 116 9.89 -3.84 -1.50
CA ILE A 116 10.39 -3.83 -0.12
C ILE A 116 11.92 -4.00 -0.11
N THR A 117 12.46 -4.83 -1.01
CA THR A 117 13.89 -5.14 -1.07
C THR A 117 14.71 -4.00 -1.69
N GLU A 118 14.13 -3.26 -2.63
CA GLU A 118 14.83 -2.24 -3.42
C GLU A 118 14.51 -0.79 -3.01
N ALA A 119 13.50 -0.56 -2.17
CA ALA A 119 13.08 0.78 -1.79
C ALA A 119 14.18 1.54 -1.04
N SER A 120 14.41 2.79 -1.46
CA SER A 120 15.24 3.73 -0.68
C SER A 120 14.43 4.42 0.42
N HIS A 121 13.10 4.51 0.24
CA HIS A 121 12.19 5.14 1.18
C HIS A 121 10.90 4.32 1.30
N VAL A 122 10.43 4.15 2.54
CA VAL A 122 9.13 3.53 2.82
C VAL A 122 8.28 4.51 3.63
N VAL A 123 7.10 4.84 3.12
CA VAL A 123 6.13 5.70 3.79
C VAL A 123 4.90 4.89 4.15
N ILE A 124 4.57 4.90 5.44
CA ILE A 124 3.43 4.16 5.99
C ILE A 124 2.45 5.14 6.63
N THR A 125 1.17 5.07 6.24
CA THR A 125 0.10 5.83 6.90
C THR A 125 -1.01 4.92 7.44
N MET A 126 -1.03 4.77 8.75
CA MET A 126 -2.08 4.03 9.48
C MET A 126 -3.28 4.95 9.75
N GLY A 127 -4.49 4.39 9.69
CA GLY A 127 -5.73 5.16 9.79
C GLY A 127 -6.65 4.76 10.94
N THR A 128 -6.27 3.77 11.77
CA THR A 128 -7.09 3.34 12.91
C THR A 128 -6.28 2.58 13.96
N ALA A 129 -6.70 2.69 15.23
CA ALA A 129 -6.24 1.84 16.33
C ALA A 129 -7.16 0.62 16.58
N TRP A 130 -8.26 0.51 15.84
CA TRP A 130 -9.26 -0.55 15.98
C TRP A 130 -9.08 -1.63 14.92
N VAL A 131 -9.22 -2.89 15.33
CA VAL A 131 -9.12 -4.06 14.45
C VAL A 131 -10.35 -4.92 14.63
N TYR A 132 -10.91 -5.39 13.51
CA TYR A 132 -12.06 -6.28 13.50
C TYR A 132 -11.61 -7.71 13.21
N ARG A 133 -12.27 -8.67 13.85
CA ARG A 133 -12.04 -10.10 13.64
C ARG A 133 -13.34 -10.75 13.21
N HIS A 134 -13.28 -11.55 12.16
CA HIS A 134 -14.36 -12.45 11.80
C HIS A 134 -14.39 -13.61 12.82
N ILE A 135 -15.55 -13.85 13.44
CA ILE A 135 -15.78 -14.92 14.41
C ILE A 135 -16.58 -16.04 13.73
#